data_AF-A0AAV1VI35-F1
#
_entry.id   AF-A0AAV1VI35-F1
#
_cell.length_a   1.000
_cell.length_b   1.000
_cell.length_c   1.000
_cell.angle_alpha   90.00
_cell.angle_beta   90.00
_cell.angle_gamma   90.00
#
_symmetry.space_group_name_H-M   'P 1'
#
loop_
_entity.id
_entity.type
_entity.pdbx_description
1 polymer ?
#
loop_
_entity_poly.entity_id
_entity_poly.type
_entity_poly.pdbx_seq_one_letter_code
_entity_poly.pdbx_strand_id
1 'polypeptide(L)'
;MVCVRTMTIEMLFHHDSKPRNFLFPFHPHGRAPPTDNWAPGLILRRHIEALYATAPWDNIVIPVNPISFTMTGWYRDMSHRYLELESTHRQALWETTHAFLIPPAQRRSGRFMQAFWRQRKQRRSRFGARWKSFLMMVLSGMIACHCDLEILQDSFFLHYPRPNEKRVWYPGLGHSNDPADLLEALTMADQKDPWRNPFRNAYWDHPGSQIPRLQDKFKPAPSS
;
A
#
# COMPACT_ATOMS: atom_id res chain seq x y z
N MET A 1 0.37 15.75 -19.89
CA MET A 1 0.14 16.81 -18.90
C MET A 1 -1.31 16.76 -18.49
N VAL A 2 -1.63 16.36 -17.26
CA VAL A 2 -3.01 16.32 -16.74
C VAL A 2 -3.29 17.66 -16.08
N CYS A 3 -4.38 18.33 -16.45
CA CYS A 3 -4.79 19.57 -15.81
C CYS A 3 -5.39 19.26 -14.43
N VAL A 4 -4.82 19.83 -13.36
CA VAL A 4 -5.32 19.66 -11.98
C VAL A 4 -6.81 20.05 -11.87
N ARG A 5 -7.26 21.04 -12.64
CA ARG A 5 -8.66 21.50 -12.66
C ARG A 5 -9.65 20.50 -13.25
N THR A 6 -9.17 19.56 -14.07
CA THR A 6 -10.00 18.49 -14.65
C THR A 6 -9.76 17.14 -14.00
N MET A 7 -8.82 17.05 -13.04
CA MET A 7 -8.47 15.81 -12.37
C MET A 7 -9.57 15.41 -11.39
N THR A 8 -10.13 14.22 -11.58
CA THR A 8 -11.13 13.66 -10.68
C THR A 8 -10.48 12.80 -9.60
N ILE A 9 -11.21 12.55 -8.51
CA ILE A 9 -10.73 11.64 -7.46
C ILE A 9 -10.53 10.21 -7.98
N GLU A 10 -11.34 9.77 -8.94
CA GLU A 10 -11.20 8.44 -9.55
C GLU A 10 -9.93 8.38 -10.42
N MET A 11 -9.62 9.43 -11.16
CA MET A 11 -8.36 9.55 -11.91
C MET A 11 -7.16 9.50 -10.95
N LEU A 12 -7.17 10.29 -9.89
CA LEU A 12 -6.10 10.31 -8.89
C LEU A 12 -5.94 8.94 -8.20
N PHE A 13 -7.04 8.33 -7.77
CA PHE A 13 -7.02 7.05 -7.07
C PHE A 13 -6.58 5.88 -7.98
N HIS A 14 -7.09 5.81 -9.22
CA HIS A 14 -6.86 4.66 -10.10
C HIS A 14 -5.64 4.82 -11.01
N HIS A 15 -5.20 6.05 -11.31
CA HIS A 15 -4.24 6.32 -12.37
C HIS A 15 -3.11 7.25 -11.96
N ASP A 16 -3.38 8.36 -11.28
CA ASP A 16 -2.42 9.48 -11.22
C ASP A 16 -1.71 9.67 -9.87
N SER A 17 -2.09 8.91 -8.84
CA SER A 17 -1.48 9.02 -7.50
C SER A 17 0.02 8.68 -7.43
N LYS A 18 0.58 8.06 -8.49
CA LYS A 18 2.01 7.78 -8.63
C LYS A 18 2.38 7.44 -10.08
N PRO A 19 3.64 7.63 -10.52
CA PRO A 19 4.10 7.16 -11.83
C PRO A 19 3.88 5.66 -12.04
N ARG A 20 3.80 5.21 -13.30
CA ARG A 20 3.76 3.77 -13.62
C ARG A 20 5.07 3.10 -13.18
N ASN A 21 4.99 1.89 -12.63
CA ASN A 21 6.14 1.13 -12.11
C ASN A 21 6.93 1.84 -11.01
N PHE A 22 6.36 2.85 -10.35
CA PHE A 22 7.04 3.58 -9.28
C PHE A 22 7.34 2.70 -8.07
N LEU A 23 6.31 2.09 -7.47
CA LEU A 23 6.46 1.22 -6.30
C LEU A 23 6.08 -0.22 -6.57
N PHE A 24 4.92 -0.42 -7.18
CA PHE A 24 4.39 -1.75 -7.43
C PHE A 24 4.78 -2.19 -8.84
N PRO A 25 5.40 -3.37 -9.00
CA PRO A 25 5.68 -3.92 -10.31
C PRO A 25 4.40 -4.08 -11.13
N PHE A 26 4.50 -3.84 -12.44
CA PHE A 26 3.43 -4.13 -13.38
C PHE A 26 3.10 -5.63 -13.36
N HIS A 27 1.82 -5.95 -13.28
CA HIS A 27 1.32 -7.31 -13.44
C HIS A 27 0.09 -7.26 -14.36
N PRO A 28 0.30 -7.35 -15.69
CA PRO A 28 -0.80 -7.43 -16.64
C PRO A 28 -1.51 -8.76 -16.41
N HIS A 29 -2.80 -8.71 -16.13
CA HIS A 29 -3.68 -9.87 -15.96
C HIS A 29 -3.18 -10.89 -14.92
N GLY A 30 -3.81 -10.85 -13.74
CA GLY A 30 -3.54 -11.67 -12.55
C GLY A 30 -3.73 -13.17 -12.70
N ARG A 31 -3.10 -13.79 -13.69
CA ARG A 31 -2.94 -15.23 -13.76
C ARG A 31 -2.06 -15.63 -12.58
N ALA A 32 -2.59 -16.51 -11.73
CA ALA A 32 -1.79 -17.07 -10.67
C ALA A 32 -0.55 -17.76 -11.27
N PRO A 33 0.62 -17.66 -10.63
CA PRO A 33 1.73 -18.54 -10.92
C PRO A 33 1.26 -20.00 -10.91
N PRO A 34 1.89 -20.88 -11.71
CA PRO A 34 1.68 -22.32 -11.60
C PRO A 34 1.75 -22.78 -10.14
N THR A 35 0.86 -23.69 -9.75
CA THR A 35 0.76 -24.16 -8.35
C THR A 35 2.05 -24.79 -7.84
N ASP A 36 2.89 -25.28 -8.74
CA ASP A 36 4.17 -25.92 -8.41
C ASP A 36 5.27 -24.90 -8.08
N ASN A 37 5.00 -23.60 -8.31
CA ASN A 37 5.96 -22.53 -8.09
C ASN A 37 5.76 -21.81 -6.76
N TRP A 38 4.74 -22.14 -5.98
CA TRP A 38 4.44 -21.55 -4.67
C TRP A 38 3.81 -22.59 -3.75
N ALA A 39 3.64 -22.29 -2.47
CA ALA A 39 3.18 -23.23 -1.45
C ALA A 39 1.70 -23.00 -1.07
N PRO A 40 0.72 -23.48 -1.87
CA PRO A 40 -0.71 -23.33 -1.55
C PRO A 40 -1.09 -24.07 -0.26
N GLY A 41 -0.34 -25.11 0.12
CA GLY A 41 -0.49 -25.83 1.39
C GLY A 41 -0.30 -24.94 2.63
N LEU A 42 0.30 -23.75 2.49
CA LEU A 42 0.41 -22.79 3.58
C LEU A 42 -0.88 -21.99 3.82
N ILE A 43 -1.80 -21.92 2.84
CA ILE A 43 -3.07 -21.19 2.96
C ILE A 43 -4.07 -22.04 3.75
N LEU A 44 -3.76 -22.38 4.99
CA LEU A 44 -4.64 -23.16 5.87
C LEU A 44 -5.06 -22.30 7.06
N ARG A 45 -6.22 -22.64 7.63
CA ARG A 45 -6.81 -21.90 8.75
C ARG A 45 -5.78 -21.64 9.86
N ARG A 46 -5.13 -22.71 10.34
CA ARG A 46 -4.13 -22.63 11.42
C ARG A 46 -2.98 -21.67 11.12
N HIS A 47 -2.47 -21.65 9.88
CA HIS A 47 -1.35 -20.79 9.51
C HIS A 47 -1.82 -19.34 9.34
N ILE A 48 -3.03 -19.11 8.80
CA ILE A 48 -3.62 -17.77 8.71
C ILE A 48 -3.88 -17.20 10.10
N GLU A 49 -4.45 -18.00 11.00
CA GLU A 49 -4.68 -17.60 12.40
C GLU A 49 -3.36 -17.29 13.10
N ALA A 50 -2.34 -18.15 12.95
CA ALA A 50 -1.01 -17.91 13.50
C ALA A 50 -0.39 -16.61 12.98
N LEU A 51 -0.42 -16.38 11.66
CA LEU A 51 0.09 -15.15 11.06
C LEU A 51 -0.66 -13.91 11.58
N TYR A 52 -1.99 -13.94 11.63
CA TYR A 52 -2.76 -12.78 12.08
C TYR A 52 -2.60 -12.51 13.59
N ALA A 53 -2.30 -13.53 14.38
CA ALA A 53 -1.99 -13.38 15.80
C ALA A 53 -0.68 -12.62 16.03
N THR A 54 0.28 -12.65 15.08
CA THR A 54 1.52 -11.86 15.19
C THR A 54 1.34 -10.38 14.81
N ALA A 55 0.15 -9.98 14.36
CA ALA A 55 -0.15 -8.62 13.90
C ALA A 55 0.93 -8.04 12.95
N PRO A 56 1.21 -8.68 11.80
CA PRO A 56 2.34 -8.32 10.92
C PRO A 56 2.26 -6.88 10.38
N TRP A 57 1.08 -6.26 10.40
CA TRP A 57 0.88 -4.86 10.06
C TRP A 57 1.47 -3.88 11.07
N ASP A 58 1.85 -4.31 12.28
CA ASP A 58 2.51 -3.44 13.26
C ASP A 58 3.94 -3.09 12.83
N ASN A 59 4.55 -3.91 11.97
CA ASN A 59 5.84 -3.62 11.34
C ASN A 59 5.77 -2.48 10.30
N ILE A 60 4.56 -2.12 9.81
CA ILE A 60 4.39 -0.97 8.90
C ILE A 60 4.53 0.37 9.63
N VAL A 61 4.39 0.37 10.97
CA VAL A 61 4.28 1.58 11.80
C VAL A 61 5.64 2.19 12.14
N ILE A 62 6.72 1.80 11.46
CA ILE A 62 8.01 2.49 11.60
C ILE A 62 7.79 3.95 11.17
N PRO A 63 7.93 4.93 12.08
CA PRO A 63 7.69 6.32 11.74
C PRO A 63 8.64 6.77 10.65
N VAL A 64 8.09 7.39 9.62
CA VAL A 64 8.87 8.03 8.55
C VAL A 64 8.60 9.51 8.61
N ASN A 65 9.66 10.31 8.61
CA ASN A 65 9.55 11.74 8.44
C ASN A 65 9.47 12.06 6.94
N PRO A 66 8.66 13.05 6.54
CA PRO A 66 8.64 13.48 5.16
C PRO A 66 9.99 14.06 4.73
N ILE A 67 10.40 13.73 3.51
CA ILE A 67 11.65 14.22 2.92
C ILE A 67 11.39 15.53 2.18
N SER A 68 10.30 15.58 1.42
CA SER A 68 9.97 16.62 0.45
C SER A 68 9.29 17.84 1.04
N PHE A 69 8.76 17.77 2.27
CA PHE A 69 8.05 18.87 2.93
C PHE A 69 8.28 18.89 4.44
N THR A 70 7.96 20.01 5.08
CA THR A 70 7.95 20.15 6.55
C THR A 70 6.51 20.13 7.05
N MET A 71 6.23 19.46 8.18
CA MET A 71 4.89 19.31 8.76
C MET A 71 4.39 20.60 9.46
N THR A 72 4.30 21.68 8.70
CA THR A 72 3.88 23.03 9.14
C THR A 72 2.82 23.58 8.18
N GLY A 73 2.03 24.56 8.65
CA GLY A 73 0.96 25.17 7.85
C GLY A 73 -0.01 24.10 7.32
N TRP A 74 -0.40 24.20 6.05
CA TRP A 74 -1.30 23.24 5.39
C TRP A 74 -0.82 21.78 5.47
N TYR A 75 0.50 21.53 5.40
CA TYR A 75 1.05 20.17 5.50
C TYR A 75 0.88 19.56 6.87
N ARG A 76 0.77 20.36 7.95
CA ARG A 76 0.51 19.84 9.29
C ARG A 76 -0.82 19.09 9.31
N ASP A 77 -1.88 19.74 8.82
CA ASP A 77 -3.23 19.16 8.83
C ASP A 77 -3.35 17.95 7.91
N MET A 78 -2.74 18.02 6.72
CA MET A 78 -2.66 16.90 5.79
C MET A 78 -1.92 15.71 6.43
N SER A 79 -0.78 15.96 7.07
CA SER A 79 0.01 14.90 7.69
C SER A 79 -0.70 14.26 8.88
N HIS A 80 -1.38 15.05 9.72
CA HIS A 80 -2.18 14.50 10.82
C HIS A 80 -3.29 13.57 10.31
N ARG A 81 -4.02 13.97 9.27
CA ARG A 81 -5.06 13.12 8.68
C ARG A 81 -4.48 11.85 8.05
N TYR A 82 -3.31 11.94 7.44
CA TYR A 82 -2.63 10.77 6.91
C TYR A 82 -2.19 9.80 8.02
N LEU A 83 -1.56 10.32 9.09
CA LEU A 83 -1.11 9.49 10.22
C LEU A 83 -2.28 8.83 10.96
N GLU A 84 -3.41 9.54 11.12
CA GLU A 84 -4.65 8.97 11.66
C GLU A 84 -5.21 7.86 10.76
N LEU A 85 -5.15 8.06 9.44
CA LEU A 85 -5.57 7.07 8.47
C LEU A 85 -4.69 5.81 8.54
N GLU A 86 -3.36 5.98 8.56
CA GLU A 86 -2.38 4.91 8.67
C GLU A 86 -2.58 4.12 9.98
N SER A 87 -2.68 4.80 11.13
CA SER A 87 -2.87 4.15 12.43
C SER A 87 -4.18 3.34 12.50
N THR A 88 -5.27 3.93 12.00
CA THR A 88 -6.61 3.32 12.06
C THR A 88 -6.76 2.16 11.09
N HIS A 89 -6.05 2.18 9.97
CA HIS A 89 -6.21 1.19 8.89
C HIS A 89 -4.97 0.35 8.59
N ARG A 90 -3.95 0.32 9.46
CA ARG A 90 -2.70 -0.45 9.30
C ARG A 90 -2.89 -1.89 8.80
N GLN A 91 -3.85 -2.63 9.37
CA GLN A 91 -4.15 -3.99 8.91
C GLN A 91 -4.66 -4.01 7.46
N ALA A 92 -5.62 -3.14 7.13
CA ALA A 92 -6.19 -3.08 5.79
C ALA A 92 -5.14 -2.66 4.75
N LEU A 93 -4.21 -1.79 5.15
CA LEU A 93 -3.09 -1.30 4.37
C LEU A 93 -2.08 -2.41 4.09
N TRP A 94 -1.63 -3.13 5.12
CA TRP A 94 -0.79 -4.33 4.97
C TRP A 94 -1.45 -5.37 4.04
N GLU A 95 -2.75 -5.58 4.20
CA GLU A 95 -3.54 -6.50 3.36
C GLU A 95 -3.65 -6.07 1.88
N THR A 96 -3.28 -4.83 1.53
CA THR A 96 -3.25 -4.37 0.13
C THR A 96 -2.05 -4.90 -0.65
N THR A 97 -0.89 -5.06 0.01
CA THR A 97 0.36 -5.54 -0.58
C THR A 97 0.63 -7.02 -0.26
N HIS A 98 0.02 -7.55 0.80
CA HIS A 98 0.17 -8.94 1.26
C HIS A 98 -1.05 -9.81 0.97
N ALA A 99 -1.62 -9.65 -0.23
CA ALA A 99 -2.86 -10.32 -0.54
C ALA A 99 -2.71 -11.77 -0.97
N PHE A 100 -2.76 -12.74 -0.07
CA PHE A 100 -2.81 -14.13 -0.52
C PHE A 100 -4.12 -14.52 -1.20
N LEU A 101 -4.01 -15.39 -2.20
CA LEU A 101 -5.13 -15.93 -2.97
C LEU A 101 -5.86 -16.99 -2.16
N ILE A 102 -7.18 -16.85 -2.00
CA ILE A 102 -8.04 -17.91 -1.44
C ILE A 102 -8.93 -18.45 -2.56
N PRO A 103 -8.64 -19.64 -3.10
CA PRO A 103 -9.41 -20.23 -4.19
C PRO A 103 -10.91 -20.32 -3.88
N PRO A 104 -11.80 -20.20 -4.89
CA PRO A 104 -13.25 -20.34 -4.68
C PRO A 104 -13.67 -21.65 -4.01
N ALA A 105 -12.97 -22.76 -4.30
CA ALA A 105 -13.22 -24.05 -3.64
C ALA A 105 -12.90 -23.98 -2.13
N GLN A 106 -11.76 -23.40 -1.77
CA GLN A 106 -11.35 -23.24 -0.39
C GLN A 106 -12.19 -22.21 0.39
N ARG A 107 -12.72 -21.17 -0.28
CA ARG A 107 -13.72 -20.27 0.32
C ARG A 107 -15.01 -20.99 0.69
N ARG A 108 -15.34 -22.07 -0.02
CA ARG A 108 -16.54 -22.90 0.22
C ARG A 108 -16.30 -24.04 1.21
N SER A 109 -15.04 -24.40 1.48
CA SER A 109 -14.70 -25.57 2.31
C SER A 109 -14.95 -25.36 3.81
N GLY A 110 -15.15 -24.12 4.28
CA GLY A 110 -15.45 -23.87 5.69
C GLY A 110 -15.84 -22.43 6.03
N ARG A 111 -16.60 -22.28 7.12
CA ARG A 111 -17.10 -20.99 7.62
C ARG A 111 -15.98 -19.98 7.90
N PHE A 112 -14.85 -20.45 8.41
CA PHE A 112 -13.69 -19.60 8.70
C PHE A 112 -13.16 -18.91 7.44
N MET A 113 -12.84 -19.66 6.39
CA MET A 113 -12.25 -19.11 5.15
C MET A 113 -13.19 -18.10 4.48
N GLN A 114 -14.48 -18.40 4.47
CA GLN A 114 -15.50 -17.49 3.94
C GLN A 114 -15.57 -16.19 4.74
N ALA A 115 -15.65 -16.28 6.07
CA ALA A 115 -15.72 -15.12 6.96
C ALA A 115 -14.45 -14.26 6.86
N PHE A 116 -13.29 -14.89 6.91
CA PHE A 116 -11.99 -14.24 6.77
C PHE A 116 -11.90 -13.46 5.45
N TRP A 117 -12.23 -14.09 4.32
CA TRP A 117 -12.23 -13.42 3.01
C TRP A 117 -13.19 -12.23 2.96
N ARG A 118 -14.41 -12.36 3.52
CA ARG A 118 -15.40 -11.28 3.56
C ARG A 118 -14.92 -10.09 4.41
N GLN A 119 -14.43 -10.37 5.62
CA GLN A 119 -13.92 -9.34 6.53
C GLN A 119 -12.74 -8.59 5.92
N ARG A 120 -11.80 -9.31 5.29
CA ARG A 120 -10.66 -8.72 4.60
C ARG A 120 -11.09 -7.83 3.42
N LYS A 121 -12.04 -8.28 2.61
CA LYS A 121 -12.64 -7.45 1.54
C LYS A 121 -13.29 -6.18 2.12
N GLN A 122 -14.01 -6.30 3.23
CA GLN A 122 -14.67 -5.18 3.89
C GLN A 122 -13.68 -4.17 4.47
N ARG A 123 -12.63 -4.62 5.17
CA ARG A 123 -11.53 -3.77 5.66
C ARG A 123 -10.89 -2.98 4.53
N ARG A 124 -10.50 -3.66 3.45
CA ARG A 124 -9.91 -3.03 2.26
C ARG A 124 -10.83 -2.03 1.57
N SER A 125 -12.13 -2.31 1.52
CA SER A 125 -13.13 -1.39 0.97
C SER A 125 -13.26 -0.13 1.82
N ARG A 126 -13.38 -0.28 3.14
CA ARG A 126 -13.43 0.84 4.10
C ARG A 126 -12.18 1.69 4.03
N PHE A 127 -11.00 1.06 4.00
CA PHE A 127 -9.74 1.77 3.82
C PHE A 127 -9.70 2.51 2.48
N GLY A 128 -10.09 1.87 1.37
CA GLY A 128 -10.15 2.52 0.06
C GLY A 128 -11.05 3.77 0.06
N ALA A 129 -12.20 3.73 0.72
CA ALA A 129 -13.07 4.90 0.87
C ALA A 129 -12.38 6.03 1.65
N ARG A 130 -11.68 5.71 2.74
CA ARG A 130 -10.95 6.69 3.55
C ARG A 130 -9.71 7.25 2.84
N TRP A 131 -9.00 6.42 2.05
CA TRP A 131 -7.91 6.86 1.19
C TRP A 131 -8.40 7.83 0.12
N LYS A 132 -9.56 7.59 -0.49
CA LYS A 132 -10.19 8.57 -1.40
C LYS A 132 -10.49 9.88 -0.69
N SER A 133 -10.99 9.86 0.55
CA SER A 133 -11.18 11.08 1.34
C SER A 133 -9.87 11.85 1.58
N PHE A 134 -8.78 11.15 1.88
CA PHE A 134 -7.46 11.76 2.01
C PHE A 134 -6.98 12.38 0.69
N LEU A 135 -7.08 11.64 -0.42
CA LEU A 135 -6.70 12.13 -1.74
C LEU A 135 -7.53 13.34 -2.20
N MET A 136 -8.80 13.47 -1.79
CA MET A 136 -9.58 14.68 -2.04
C MET A 136 -8.98 15.92 -1.36
N MET A 137 -8.45 15.76 -0.13
CA MET A 137 -7.73 16.86 0.54
C MET A 137 -6.47 17.24 -0.23
N VAL A 138 -5.69 16.26 -0.69
CA VAL A 138 -4.49 16.52 -1.51
C VAL A 138 -4.87 17.23 -2.81
N LEU A 139 -5.95 16.81 -3.47
CA LEU A 139 -6.46 17.48 -4.66
C LEU A 139 -6.87 18.94 -4.39
N SER A 140 -7.53 19.22 -3.27
CA SER A 140 -7.81 20.60 -2.85
C SER A 140 -6.52 21.40 -2.62
N GLY A 141 -5.50 20.79 -2.02
CA GLY A 141 -4.16 21.38 -1.90
C GLY A 141 -3.54 21.71 -3.25
N MET A 142 -3.65 20.82 -4.23
CA MET A 142 -3.15 21.07 -5.58
C MET A 142 -3.91 22.22 -6.28
N ILE A 143 -5.23 22.29 -6.14
CA ILE A 143 -6.05 23.38 -6.68
C ILE A 143 -5.69 24.73 -6.04
N ALA A 144 -5.38 24.73 -4.74
CA ALA A 144 -4.94 25.91 -3.99
C ALA A 144 -3.43 26.21 -4.16
N CYS A 145 -2.73 25.51 -5.06
CA CYS A 145 -1.30 25.65 -5.31
C CYS A 145 -0.42 25.39 -4.06
N HIS A 146 -0.91 24.62 -3.08
CA HIS A 146 -0.10 24.15 -1.95
C HIS A 146 0.79 22.97 -2.33
N CYS A 147 0.42 22.17 -3.32
CA CYS A 147 1.26 21.06 -3.77
C CYS A 147 1.02 20.64 -5.23
N ASP A 148 1.86 19.73 -5.72
CA ASP A 148 1.67 19.00 -6.98
C ASP A 148 1.75 17.49 -6.69
N LEU A 149 1.47 16.64 -7.69
CA LEU A 149 1.45 15.17 -7.60
C LEU A 149 2.74 14.56 -7.01
N GLU A 150 3.86 15.25 -7.13
CA GLU A 150 5.14 14.83 -6.54
C GLU A 150 5.07 14.67 -5.02
N ILE A 151 4.15 15.36 -4.33
CA ILE A 151 3.93 15.18 -2.88
C ILE A 151 3.61 13.72 -2.53
N LEU A 152 2.80 13.06 -3.35
CA LEU A 152 2.39 11.69 -3.12
C LEU A 152 3.53 10.70 -3.33
N GLN A 153 4.63 11.09 -3.97
CA GLN A 153 5.77 10.21 -4.19
C GLN A 153 6.73 10.14 -2.98
N ASP A 154 6.52 11.00 -1.97
CA ASP A 154 7.28 10.95 -0.74
C ASP A 154 7.09 9.61 -0.02
N SER A 155 8.19 9.03 0.46
CA SER A 155 8.23 7.82 1.31
C SER A 155 7.32 7.87 2.55
N PHE A 156 6.90 9.07 2.96
CA PHE A 156 5.91 9.29 4.00
C PHE A 156 4.57 8.63 3.66
N PHE A 157 4.14 8.67 2.39
CA PHE A 157 2.83 8.18 1.96
C PHE A 157 2.89 6.71 1.51
N LEU A 158 2.00 5.92 2.12
CA LEU A 158 1.76 4.55 1.71
C LEU A 158 0.71 4.51 0.59
N HIS A 159 0.95 3.69 -0.42
CA HIS A 159 0.11 3.66 -1.62
C HIS A 159 -0.77 2.42 -1.72
N TYR A 160 -1.88 2.59 -2.44
CA TYR A 160 -2.73 1.50 -2.88
C TYR A 160 -2.24 0.93 -4.23
N PRO A 161 -2.14 -0.40 -4.40
CA PRO A 161 -1.89 -1.00 -5.72
C PRO A 161 -3.07 -0.79 -6.69
N ARG A 162 -2.78 -0.28 -7.89
CA ARG A 162 -3.71 -0.12 -9.01
C ARG A 162 -4.14 -1.48 -9.58
N PRO A 163 -5.23 -1.56 -10.36
CA PRO A 163 -5.72 -2.84 -10.91
C PRO A 163 -4.67 -3.68 -11.68
N ASN A 164 -3.72 -3.03 -12.34
CA ASN A 164 -2.67 -3.67 -13.14
C ASN A 164 -1.32 -3.79 -12.42
N GLU A 165 -1.30 -3.59 -11.10
CA GLU A 165 -0.10 -3.67 -10.27
C GLU A 165 -0.12 -4.95 -9.42
N LYS A 166 1.07 -5.49 -9.16
CA LYS A 166 1.24 -6.68 -8.32
C LYS A 166 0.73 -6.38 -6.90
N ARG A 167 -0.29 -7.13 -6.48
CA ARG A 167 -0.88 -7.06 -5.14
C ARG A 167 -0.96 -8.43 -4.46
N VAL A 168 -1.06 -9.49 -5.26
CA VAL A 168 -1.26 -10.84 -4.76
C VAL A 168 0.08 -11.37 -4.24
N TRP A 169 0.03 -11.98 -3.07
CA TRP A 169 1.15 -12.67 -2.45
C TRP A 169 0.94 -14.17 -2.61
N TYR A 170 1.94 -14.85 -3.15
CA TYR A 170 1.96 -16.29 -3.31
C TYR A 170 3.06 -16.82 -2.38
N PRO A 171 2.73 -17.36 -1.19
CA PRO A 171 3.72 -17.83 -0.22
C PRO A 171 4.68 -18.85 -0.85
N GLY A 172 5.98 -18.75 -0.57
CA GLY A 172 7.00 -19.65 -1.16
C GLY A 172 7.34 -19.38 -2.63
N LEU A 173 6.77 -18.35 -3.27
CA LEU A 173 7.00 -18.11 -4.70
C LEU A 173 8.47 -17.84 -5.06
N GLY A 174 9.06 -18.76 -5.83
CA GLY A 174 10.42 -18.66 -6.34
C GLY A 174 11.49 -18.75 -5.26
N HIS A 175 11.28 -19.64 -4.29
CA HIS A 175 12.29 -20.10 -3.34
C HIS A 175 12.52 -21.60 -3.53
N SER A 176 13.77 -22.05 -3.36
CA SER A 176 14.15 -23.46 -3.55
C SER A 176 13.64 -24.36 -2.43
N ASN A 177 13.42 -23.80 -1.24
CA ASN A 177 12.90 -24.49 -0.08
C ASN A 177 11.49 -23.97 0.21
N ASP A 178 10.56 -24.89 0.47
CA ASP A 178 9.22 -24.52 0.93
C ASP A 178 9.30 -23.92 2.34
N PRO A 179 8.69 -22.73 2.56
CA PRO A 179 8.62 -22.16 3.91
C PRO A 179 7.80 -23.08 4.83
N ALA A 180 8.22 -23.19 6.09
CA ALA A 180 7.54 -23.99 7.10
C ALA A 180 6.15 -23.45 7.43
N ASP A 181 6.00 -22.12 7.43
CA ASP A 181 4.74 -21.43 7.72
C ASP A 181 4.60 -20.09 6.96
N LEU A 182 3.49 -19.40 7.20
CA LEU A 182 3.22 -18.11 6.57
C LEU A 182 4.10 -16.97 7.11
N LEU A 183 4.66 -17.08 8.31
CA LEU A 183 5.53 -16.05 8.89
C LEU A 183 6.91 -16.09 8.24
N GLU A 184 7.45 -17.29 8.04
CA GLU A 184 8.68 -17.49 7.26
C GLU A 184 8.47 -17.03 5.81
N ALA A 185 7.37 -17.46 5.19
CA ALA A 185 7.05 -17.03 3.82
C ALA A 185 6.89 -15.51 3.69
N LEU A 186 6.37 -14.83 4.73
CA LEU A 186 6.25 -13.37 4.77
C LEU A 186 7.64 -12.73 4.79
N THR A 187 8.50 -13.19 5.69
CA THR A 187 9.88 -12.68 5.84
C THR A 187 10.65 -12.80 4.54
N MET A 188 10.57 -13.96 3.88
CA MET A 188 11.20 -14.20 2.58
C MET A 188 10.64 -13.27 1.49
N ALA A 189 9.31 -13.05 1.48
CA ALA A 189 8.66 -12.18 0.52
C ALA A 189 9.04 -10.70 0.71
N ASP A 190 9.10 -10.21 1.95
CA ASP A 190 9.50 -8.83 2.24
C ASP A 190 10.97 -8.57 1.92
N GLN A 191 11.85 -9.56 2.11
CA GLN A 191 13.25 -9.47 1.69
C GLN A 191 13.40 -9.42 0.16
N LYS A 192 12.64 -10.26 -0.55
CA LYS A 192 12.72 -10.37 -2.02
C LYS A 192 12.02 -9.24 -2.77
N ASP A 193 10.89 -8.78 -2.23
CA ASP A 193 10.03 -7.74 -2.78
C ASP A 193 9.86 -6.60 -1.73
N PRO A 194 10.86 -5.73 -1.49
CA PRO A 194 10.80 -4.70 -0.43
C PRO A 194 9.60 -3.74 -0.50
N TRP A 195 9.04 -3.57 -1.71
CA TRP A 195 7.82 -2.79 -1.94
C TRP A 195 6.57 -3.38 -1.24
N ARG A 196 6.61 -4.65 -0.81
CA ARG A 196 5.50 -5.29 -0.07
C ARG A 196 5.34 -4.72 1.32
N ASN A 197 6.43 -4.42 2.00
CA ASN A 197 6.47 -3.70 3.27
C ASN A 197 6.86 -2.22 3.06
N PRO A 198 6.23 -1.51 2.10
CA PRO A 198 6.61 -0.20 1.58
C PRO A 198 8.03 0.33 1.83
N PHE A 199 9.06 -0.50 1.64
CA PHE A 199 10.45 -0.18 1.96
C PHE A 199 10.70 0.26 3.43
N ARG A 200 9.82 -0.04 4.39
CA ARG A 200 9.99 0.31 5.81
C ARG A 200 11.26 -0.29 6.42
N ASN A 201 11.68 -1.48 5.96
CA ASN A 201 12.96 -2.11 6.37
C ASN A 201 14.17 -1.65 5.54
N ALA A 202 13.94 -0.88 4.48
CA ALA A 202 14.92 -0.47 3.48
C ALA A 202 14.62 0.97 3.02
N TYR A 203 14.45 1.87 4.00
CA TYR A 203 13.87 3.20 3.78
C TYR A 203 14.61 4.01 2.73
N TRP A 204 15.94 3.92 2.71
CA TRP A 204 16.80 4.61 1.76
C TRP A 204 16.66 4.09 0.32
N ASP A 205 16.18 2.84 0.17
CA ASP A 205 15.94 2.21 -1.14
C ASP A 205 14.53 2.54 -1.69
N HIS A 206 13.69 3.23 -0.91
CA HIS A 206 12.40 3.70 -1.40
C HIS A 206 12.61 4.63 -2.61
N PRO A 207 11.93 4.41 -3.74
CA PRO A 207 12.09 5.23 -4.96
C PRO A 207 11.88 6.74 -4.73
N GLY A 208 10.98 7.09 -3.80
CA GLY A 208 10.72 8.46 -3.37
C GLY A 208 11.86 9.13 -2.59
N SER A 209 12.77 8.34 -1.99
CA SER A 209 13.91 8.87 -1.22
C SER A 209 14.98 9.51 -2.11
N GLN A 210 14.93 9.25 -3.41
CA GLN A 210 15.87 9.78 -4.42
C GLN A 210 15.28 10.93 -5.23
N ILE A 211 14.02 11.34 -4.97
CA ILE A 211 13.39 12.45 -5.68
C ILE A 211 13.99 13.76 -5.14
N PRO A 212 14.54 14.64 -6.00
CA PRO A 212 15.03 15.93 -5.56
C PRO A 212 13.95 16.67 -4.76
N ARG A 213 14.33 17.22 -3.60
CA ARG A 213 13.44 18.08 -2.83
C ARG A 213 12.83 19.11 -3.76
N LEU A 214 11.53 19.32 -3.60
CA LEU A 214 10.79 20.25 -4.41
C LEU A 214 11.11 21.69 -4.01
N GLN A 215 12.35 22.11 -4.22
CA GLN A 215 12.74 23.50 -4.03
C GLN A 215 12.03 24.35 -5.10
N ASP A 216 11.49 25.48 -4.67
CA ASP A 216 10.88 26.53 -5.50
C ASP A 216 9.51 26.26 -6.17
N LYS A 217 8.94 25.05 -6.06
CA LYS A 217 7.55 24.77 -6.51
C LYS A 217 6.48 25.08 -5.46
N PHE A 218 6.88 25.47 -4.26
CA PHE A 218 6.05 25.46 -3.05
C PHE A 218 6.16 26.77 -2.28
N LYS A 219 5.39 27.78 -2.70
CA LYS A 219 5.27 29.04 -1.95
C LYS A 219 4.02 28.99 -1.07
N PRO A 220 4.11 29.16 0.26
CA PRO A 220 2.92 29.49 1.05
C PRO A 220 2.33 30.79 0.49
N ALA A 221 1.00 30.89 0.44
CA ALA A 221 0.35 32.14 0.10
C ALA A 221 0.86 33.24 1.07
N PRO A 222 1.17 34.45 0.59
CA PRO A 222 1.55 35.53 1.47
C PRO A 222 0.41 35.76 2.47
N SER A 223 0.77 35.88 3.74
CA SER A 223 -0.15 36.26 4.81
C SER A 223 -0.80 37.59 4.43
N SER A 224 -2.11 37.58 4.17
CA SER A 224 -2.92 38.80 4.03
C SER A 224 -3.09 39.51 5.36
#